data_AF-A0A140L0S4-F1
#
_entry.id   AF-A0A140L0S4-F1
#
_cell.length_a   1.000
_cell.length_b   1.000
_cell.length_c   1.000
_cell.angle_alpha   90.00
_cell.angle_beta   90.00
_cell.angle_gamma   90.00
#
_symmetry.space_group_name_H-M   'P 1'
#
loop_
_entity.id
_entity.type
_entity.pdbx_description
1 polymer ?
#
loop_
_entity_poly.entity_id
_entity_poly.type
_entity_poly.pdbx_seq_one_letter_code
_entity_poly.pdbx_strand_id
1 'polypeptide(L)'
;MGGERQLGISLRFVYGYLRGFIVVSIFYIVVALTVILFDPKEFSLHIIQYIKTGEYNQLKITLWGHGFMFLFGIYELLLWKAEQKRKKRRRKKDE
;
A
#
# COMPACT_ATOMS: atom_id res chain seq x y z
N MET A 1 14.46 25.03 12.18
CA MET A 1 14.59 24.64 10.75
C MET A 1 14.71 23.12 10.49
N GLY A 2 14.44 22.23 11.46
CA GLY A 2 14.48 20.76 11.25
C GLY A 2 13.12 20.09 11.04
N GLY A 3 12.06 20.61 11.67
CA GLY A 3 10.74 19.98 11.72
C GLY A 3 10.02 19.88 10.37
N GLU A 4 10.03 20.93 9.55
CA GLU A 4 9.36 20.94 8.23
C GLU A 4 9.95 19.91 7.27
N ARG A 5 11.26 19.70 7.34
CA ARG A 5 11.97 18.72 6.52
C ARG A 5 11.64 17.29 6.93
N GLN A 6 11.43 17.07 8.23
CA GLN A 6 11.05 15.78 8.80
C GLN A 6 9.58 15.46 8.49
N LEU A 7 8.69 16.44 8.63
CA LEU A 7 7.29 16.37 8.22
C LEU A 7 7.15 15.98 6.74
N GLY A 8 7.90 16.64 5.84
CA GLY A 8 7.87 16.32 4.41
C GLY A 8 8.36 14.91 4.05
N ILE A 9 9.28 14.34 4.84
CA ILE A 9 9.74 12.95 4.68
C ILE A 9 8.66 11.99 5.16
N SER A 10 8.07 12.24 6.33
CA SER A 10 6.99 11.41 6.88
C SER A 10 5.76 11.40 5.97
N LEU A 11 5.35 12.56 5.44
CA LEU A 11 4.24 12.67 4.48
C LEU A 11 4.46 11.84 3.22
N ARG A 12 5.69 11.84 2.67
CA ARG A 12 6.04 11.01 1.52
C ARG A 12 5.98 9.52 1.83
N PHE A 13 6.48 9.14 2.99
CA PHE A 13 6.39 7.74 3.43
C PHE A 13 4.94 7.30 3.56
N VAL A 14 4.10 8.11 4.22
CA VAL A 14 2.66 7.86 4.39
C VAL A 14 1.96 7.78 3.04
N TYR A 15 2.31 8.65 2.09
CA TYR A 15 1.79 8.60 0.72
C TYR A 15 2.12 7.26 0.03
N GLY A 16 3.39 6.84 0.07
CA GLY A 16 3.81 5.55 -0.47
C GLY A 16 3.11 4.38 0.22
N TYR A 17 2.96 4.44 1.54
CA TYR A 17 2.28 3.43 2.34
C TYR A 17 0.78 3.29 1.97
N LEU A 18 0.06 4.41 1.82
CA LEU A 18 -1.32 4.47 1.34
C LEU A 18 -1.44 3.94 -0.09
N ARG A 19 -0.46 4.23 -0.95
CA ARG A 19 -0.43 3.66 -2.30
C ARG A 19 -0.28 2.14 -2.27
N GLY A 20 0.58 1.64 -1.37
CA GLY A 20 0.69 0.20 -1.09
C GLY A 20 -0.63 -0.41 -0.60
N PHE A 21 -1.38 0.31 0.24
CA PHE A 21 -2.69 -0.16 0.72
C PHE A 21 -3.68 -0.37 -0.44
N ILE A 22 -3.73 0.56 -1.39
CA ILE A 22 -4.58 0.45 -2.58
C ILE A 22 -4.21 -0.78 -3.39
N VAL A 23 -2.91 -1.01 -3.61
CA VAL A 23 -2.42 -2.19 -4.35
C VAL A 23 -2.80 -3.49 -3.64
N VAL A 24 -2.56 -3.58 -2.33
CA VAL A 24 -2.94 -4.76 -1.54
C VAL A 24 -4.45 -5.00 -1.59
N SER A 25 -5.25 -3.94 -1.50
CA SER A 25 -6.72 -4.02 -1.62
C SER A 25 -7.16 -4.56 -2.97
N ILE A 26 -6.53 -4.11 -4.06
CA ILE A 26 -6.80 -4.63 -5.41
C ILE A 26 -6.46 -6.13 -5.47
N PHE A 27 -5.34 -6.58 -4.91
CA PHE A 27 -5.00 -8.00 -4.86
C PHE A 27 -6.07 -8.83 -4.14
N TYR A 28 -6.57 -8.36 -2.99
CA TYR A 28 -7.66 -9.04 -2.28
C TYR A 28 -8.93 -9.14 -3.14
N ILE A 29 -9.31 -8.07 -3.83
CA ILE A 29 -10.48 -8.05 -4.72
C ILE A 29 -10.28 -9.04 -5.87
N VAL A 30 -9.12 -9.04 -6.52
CA VAL A 30 -8.82 -9.95 -7.64
C VAL A 30 -8.85 -11.41 -7.17
N VAL A 31 -8.25 -11.72 -6.03
CA VAL A 31 -8.29 -13.07 -5.46
C VAL A 31 -9.73 -13.49 -5.15
N ALA A 32 -10.52 -12.61 -4.53
CA ALA A 32 -11.93 -12.89 -4.26
C ALA A 32 -12.72 -13.16 -5.56
N LEU A 33 -12.51 -12.33 -6.60
CA LEU A 33 -13.13 -12.53 -7.92
C LEU A 33 -12.72 -13.86 -8.56
N THR A 34 -11.45 -14.26 -8.46
CA THR A 34 -11.01 -15.56 -8.98
C THR A 34 -11.71 -16.70 -8.25
N VAL A 35 -11.80 -16.66 -6.91
CA VAL A 35 -12.51 -17.71 -6.14
C VAL A 35 -13.98 -17.78 -6.54
N ILE A 36 -14.65 -16.63 -6.70
CA ILE A 36 -16.05 -16.57 -7.17
C ILE A 36 -16.22 -17.24 -8.54
N LEU A 37 -15.29 -16.97 -9.48
CA LEU A 37 -15.37 -17.50 -10.84
C LEU A 37 -15.13 -19.02 -10.91
N PHE A 38 -14.27 -19.55 -10.05
CA PHE A 38 -13.94 -20.99 -10.02
C PHE A 38 -14.98 -21.82 -9.26
N ASP A 39 -15.49 -21.35 -8.12
CA ASP A 39 -16.53 -22.05 -7.36
C ASP A 39 -17.54 -21.07 -6.72
N PRO A 40 -18.56 -20.64 -7.49
CA PRO A 40 -19.54 -19.67 -7.00
C PRO A 40 -20.45 -20.25 -5.91
N LYS A 41 -20.63 -21.58 -5.85
CA LYS A 41 -21.53 -22.23 -4.88
C LYS A 41 -20.89 -22.32 -3.51
N GLU A 42 -19.64 -22.77 -3.43
CA GLU A 42 -18.90 -22.78 -2.17
C GLU A 42 -18.66 -21.37 -1.64
N PHE A 43 -18.32 -20.42 -2.53
CA PHE A 43 -18.12 -19.03 -2.14
C PHE A 43 -19.37 -18.41 -1.50
N SER A 44 -20.55 -18.61 -2.08
CA SER A 44 -21.81 -18.09 -1.53
C SER A 44 -22.07 -18.61 -0.12
N LEU A 45 -21.86 -19.91 0.12
CA LEU A 45 -22.08 -20.52 1.42
C LEU A 45 -21.08 -20.00 2.47
N HIS A 46 -19.81 -19.87 2.08
CA HIS A 46 -18.73 -19.40 2.95
C HIS A 46 -18.89 -17.92 3.31
N ILE A 47 -19.28 -17.08 2.35
CA ILE A 47 -19.56 -15.65 2.59
C ILE A 47 -20.78 -15.47 3.49
N ILE A 48 -21.86 -16.24 3.30
CA ILE A 48 -23.05 -16.16 4.16
C ILE A 48 -22.70 -16.57 5.60
N GLN A 49 -21.88 -17.62 5.77
CA GLN A 49 -21.39 -18.03 7.09
C GLN A 49 -20.49 -16.94 7.70
N TYR A 50 -19.59 -16.37 6.92
CA TYR A 50 -18.67 -15.32 7.35
C TYR A 50 -19.41 -14.02 7.75
N ILE A 51 -20.39 -13.57 6.97
CA ILE A 51 -21.25 -12.39 7.28
C ILE A 51 -22.01 -12.58 8.60
N LYS A 52 -22.39 -13.81 8.92
CA LYS A 52 -23.11 -14.14 10.17
C LYS A 52 -22.19 -14.18 11.39
N THR A 53 -20.86 -14.17 11.22
CA THR A 53 -19.92 -14.06 12.34
C THR A 53 -19.70 -12.59 12.70
N GLY A 54 -19.58 -12.29 14.00
CA GLY A 54 -19.28 -10.94 14.49
C GLY A 54 -17.93 -10.36 14.03
N GLU A 55 -17.11 -11.19 13.37
CA GLU A 55 -15.80 -10.81 12.80
C GLU A 55 -15.91 -10.21 11.40
N TYR A 56 -17.08 -10.23 10.77
CA TYR A 56 -17.30 -9.74 9.40
C TYR A 56 -16.75 -8.32 9.16
N ASN A 57 -16.75 -7.48 10.19
CA ASN A 57 -16.32 -6.09 10.08
C ASN A 57 -14.80 -5.87 10.23
N GLN A 58 -14.02 -6.93 10.49
CA GLN A 58 -12.57 -6.82 10.71
C GLN A 58 -11.81 -7.31 9.49
N LEU A 59 -11.83 -6.53 8.40
CA LEU A 59 -10.91 -6.71 7.28
C LEU A 59 -9.48 -6.37 7.76
N LYS A 60 -8.85 -7.28 8.49
CA LYS A 60 -7.50 -7.10 9.04
C LYS A 60 -6.51 -7.27 7.89
N ILE A 61 -5.75 -6.21 7.63
CA ILE A 61 -4.56 -6.33 6.79
C ILE A 61 -3.62 -7.28 7.51
N THR A 62 -3.19 -8.32 6.80
CA THR A 62 -2.23 -9.28 7.36
C THR A 62 -0.89 -8.59 7.62
N LEU A 63 -0.09 -9.18 8.50
CA LEU A 63 1.27 -8.67 8.79
C LEU A 63 2.12 -8.56 7.51
N TRP A 64 1.91 -9.49 6.57
CA TRP A 64 2.50 -9.48 5.23
C TRP A 64 2.02 -8.30 4.39
N GLY A 65 0.72 -7.98 4.42
CA GLY A 65 0.17 -6.79 3.76
C GLY A 65 0.79 -5.50 4.30
N HIS A 66 0.94 -5.39 5.62
CA HIS A 66 1.67 -4.28 6.24
C HIS A 66 3.13 -4.20 5.80
N GLY A 67 3.82 -5.33 5.71
CA GLY A 67 5.19 -5.40 5.18
C GLY A 67 5.28 -4.88 3.74
N PHE A 68 4.34 -5.29 2.88
CA PHE A 68 4.29 -4.81 1.50
C PHE A 68 4.03 -3.30 1.42
N MET A 69 3.08 -2.79 2.21
CA MET A 69 2.78 -1.36 2.30
C MET A 69 3.98 -0.55 2.79
N PHE A 70 4.72 -1.08 3.77
CA PHE A 70 5.94 -0.47 4.30
C PHE A 70 7.04 -0.38 3.23
N LEU A 71 7.25 -1.45 2.43
CA LEU A 71 8.20 -1.43 1.32
C LEU A 71 7.84 -0.37 0.27
N PHE A 72 6.55 -0.17 -0.02
CA PHE A 72 6.10 0.91 -0.90
C PHE A 72 6.42 2.30 -0.33
N GLY A 73 6.25 2.51 0.98
CA GLY A 73 6.67 3.73 1.67
C GLY A 73 8.18 3.98 1.54
N ILE A 74 9.01 2.96 1.72
CA ILE A 74 10.47 3.06 1.52
C ILE A 74 10.82 3.36 0.06
N TYR A 75 10.18 2.67 -0.88
CA TYR A 75 10.42 2.83 -2.31
C TYR A 75 10.18 4.28 -2.76
N GLU A 76 9.08 4.89 -2.30
CA GLU A 76 8.76 6.30 -2.58
C GLU A 76 9.83 7.26 -2.02
N LEU A 77 10.35 6.98 -0.82
CA LEU A 77 11.45 7.75 -0.23
C LEU A 77 12.75 7.63 -1.03
N LEU A 78 13.07 6.43 -1.54
CA LEU A 78 14.26 6.19 -2.36
C LEU A 78 14.16 6.92 -3.70
N LEU A 79 13.00 6.85 -4.37
CA LEU A 79 12.70 7.61 -5.58
C LEU A 79 12.92 9.10 -5.38
N TRP A 80 12.36 9.65 -4.30
CA TRP A 80 12.52 11.07 -3.99
C TRP A 80 13.98 11.45 -3.72
N LYS A 81 14.73 10.64 -2.96
CA LYS A 81 16.17 10.88 -2.74
C LYS A 81 16.96 10.88 -4.05
N ALA A 82 16.66 9.94 -4.95
CA ALA A 82 17.28 9.88 -6.27
C ALA A 82 16.95 11.13 -7.11
N GLU A 83 15.71 11.61 -7.06
CA GLU A 83 15.26 12.80 -7.76
C GLU A 83 15.95 14.07 -7.24
N GLN A 84 16.08 14.22 -5.91
CA GLN A 84 16.84 15.31 -5.29
C GLN A 84 18.31 15.29 -5.70
N LYS A 85 18.95 14.11 -5.74
CA LYS A 85 20.34 13.97 -6.19
C LYS A 85 20.50 14.36 -7.66
N ARG A 86 19.54 13.98 -8.52
CA ARG A 86 19.52 14.39 -9.94
C ARG A 86 19.33 15.90 -10.11
N LYS A 87 18.40 16.53 -9.38
CA LYS A 87 18.17 17.98 -9.42
C LYS A 87 19.40 18.77 -8.97
N LYS A 88 20.08 18.33 -7.90
CA LYS A 88 21.35 18.95 -7.46
C LYS A 88 22.47 18.85 -8.51
N ARG A 89 22.58 17.71 -9.21
CA ARG A 89 23.57 17.53 -10.27
C ARG A 89 23.32 18.43 -11.49
N ARG A 90 22.06 18.71 -11.83
CA ARG A 90 21.72 19.63 -12.93
C ARG A 90 22.10 21.07 -12.60
N ARG A 91 21.78 21.55 -11.39
CA ARG A 91 22.15 22.91 -10.96
C ARG A 91 23.65 23.19 -11.01
N LYS A 92 24.49 22.20 -10.66
CA LYS A 92 25.96 22.31 -10.74
C LYS A 92 26.54 22.24 -12.16
N LYS A 93 25.73 21.89 -13.15
CA LYS A 93 26.12 21.86 -14.57
C LYS A 93 25.72 23.14 -15.29
N ASP A 94 24.78 23.90 -14.73
CA ASP A 94 24.25 25.15 -15.27
C ASP A 94 24.92 26.39 -14.61
N GLU A 95 25.76 26.18 -13.59
CA GLU A 95 26.75 27.13 -13.04
C GLU A 95 28.13 26.89 -13.69
#